data_AF-A0AAX2J426-F1
#
_entry.id   AF-A0AAX2J426-F1
#
_cell.length_a   1.000
_cell.length_b   1.000
_cell.length_c   1.000
_cell.angle_alpha   90.00
_cell.angle_beta   90.00
_cell.angle_gamma   90.00
#
_symmetry.space_group_name_H-M   'P 1'
#
loop_
_entity.id
_entity.type
_entity.pdbx_description
1 polymer ?
#
loop_
_entity_poly.entity_id
_entity_poly.type
_entity_poly.pdbx_seq_one_letter_code
_entity_poly.pdbx_strand_id
1 'polypeptide(L)'
;MNVQHHAYPTDGVAFSKKPMNQTNFYQNKNWWYMFVDEEETDTLFLIVYDMGVGISESYVDFALEPRAAFYSNLEDAHIVQEAWQAGMSRFIGSGRGNGLDNIVKLVEYAQKSDVFICSGLAKAGTRNKKLVTSQLKVPLQGTLIECSLSLLPKENYDK
;
A
#
# COMPACT_ATOMS: atom_id res chain seq x y z
N MET A 1 4.83 -5.36 -5.32
CA MET A 1 4.89 -3.89 -5.29
C MET A 1 6.20 -3.50 -5.97
N ASN A 2 6.23 -2.61 -6.96
CA ASN A 2 7.52 -2.14 -7.50
C ASN A 2 8.04 -1.02 -6.59
N VAL A 3 8.90 -1.42 -5.63
CA VAL A 3 9.47 -0.56 -4.59
C VAL A 3 10.15 0.67 -5.19
N GLN A 4 10.75 0.55 -6.37
CA GLN A 4 11.52 1.63 -7.00
C GLN A 4 10.69 2.89 -7.32
N HIS A 5 9.37 2.76 -7.45
CA HIS A 5 8.51 3.85 -7.87
C HIS A 5 7.35 4.19 -6.92
N HIS A 6 7.02 3.27 -6.00
CA HIS A 6 6.13 3.58 -4.88
C HIS A 6 6.89 4.33 -3.79
N ALA A 7 8.14 3.94 -3.56
CA ALA A 7 8.96 4.54 -2.53
C ALA A 7 9.67 5.83 -2.99
N TYR A 8 9.88 6.02 -4.32
CA TYR A 8 10.71 7.13 -4.84
C TYR A 8 10.10 7.82 -6.06
N PRO A 9 10.22 9.15 -6.17
CA PRO A 9 10.14 9.83 -7.46
C PRO A 9 11.24 9.28 -8.37
N THR A 10 10.91 8.99 -9.62
CA THR A 10 11.94 8.71 -10.65
C THR A 10 12.81 9.94 -10.83
N ASP A 11 14.12 9.74 -10.71
CA ASP A 11 15.15 10.76 -10.92
C ASP A 11 14.91 11.51 -12.23
N GLY A 12 14.36 12.74 -12.18
CA GLY A 12 14.25 13.59 -13.36
C GLY A 12 13.16 14.67 -13.42
N VAL A 13 12.11 14.66 -12.59
CA VAL A 13 11.08 15.73 -12.65
C VAL A 13 11.15 16.61 -11.40
N ALA A 14 11.58 17.85 -11.63
CA ALA A 14 11.82 18.86 -10.63
C ALA A 14 10.54 19.25 -9.86
N PHE A 15 10.67 19.21 -8.54
CA PHE A 15 10.08 20.07 -7.52
C PHE A 15 8.68 20.66 -7.77
N SER A 16 7.75 20.25 -6.90
CA SER A 16 6.63 21.09 -6.50
C SER A 16 7.14 22.47 -6.05
N LYS A 17 6.45 23.53 -6.48
CA LYS A 17 6.74 24.94 -6.22
C LYS A 17 6.55 25.33 -4.74
N LYS A 18 7.25 24.70 -3.79
CA LYS A 18 7.29 25.12 -2.38
C LYS A 18 8.72 25.42 -1.95
N PRO A 19 8.94 26.48 -1.15
CA PRO A 19 10.28 26.95 -0.81
C PRO A 19 11.06 25.87 -0.05
N MET A 20 12.28 25.67 -0.53
CA MET A 20 13.25 24.65 -0.17
C MET A 20 13.83 24.92 1.22
N ASN A 21 13.17 24.44 2.27
CA ASN A 21 13.66 24.42 3.65
C ASN A 21 13.18 23.16 4.42
N GLN A 22 12.93 22.05 3.72
CA GLN A 22 12.52 20.78 4.34
C GLN A 22 13.40 19.67 3.79
N THR A 23 14.05 18.94 4.69
CA THR A 23 14.89 17.76 4.45
C THR A 23 14.27 16.87 3.38
N ASN A 24 15.02 16.50 2.34
CA ASN A 24 14.51 15.62 1.28
C ASN A 24 14.36 14.19 1.82
N PHE A 25 13.23 13.90 2.47
CA PHE A 25 12.94 12.61 3.12
C PHE A 25 12.98 11.42 2.14
N TYR A 26 12.79 11.67 0.84
CA TYR A 26 12.84 10.65 -0.21
C TYR A 26 14.26 10.22 -0.59
N GLN A 27 15.27 11.00 -0.21
CA GLN A 27 16.66 10.79 -0.64
C GLN A 27 17.29 9.52 -0.05
N ASN A 28 16.85 9.09 1.14
CA ASN A 28 17.48 7.98 1.87
C ASN A 28 16.91 6.61 1.52
N LYS A 29 15.86 6.54 0.71
CA LYS A 29 15.28 5.28 0.26
C LYS A 29 14.91 4.30 1.39
N ASN A 30 14.38 4.85 2.48
CA ASN A 30 14.05 4.08 3.68
C ASN A 30 12.73 3.35 3.50
N TRP A 31 12.81 2.02 3.48
CA TRP A 31 11.69 1.11 3.64
C TRP A 31 12.14 0.00 4.59
N TRP A 32 11.21 -0.57 5.32
CA TRP A 32 11.46 -1.71 6.20
C TRP A 32 10.28 -2.68 6.13
N TYR A 33 10.58 -3.92 6.48
CA TYR A 33 9.57 -4.95 6.69
C TYR A 33 9.92 -5.72 7.95
N MET A 34 8.92 -6.28 8.60
CA MET A 34 9.11 -7.19 9.73
C MET A 34 8.04 -8.27 9.73
N PHE A 35 8.40 -9.40 10.33
CA PHE A 35 7.46 -10.45 10.70
C PHE A 35 7.30 -10.42 12.21
N VAL A 36 6.06 -10.51 12.69
CA VAL A 36 5.74 -10.67 14.11
C VAL A 36 4.91 -11.92 14.25
N ASP A 37 5.41 -12.87 15.04
CA ASP A 37 4.67 -14.07 15.41
C ASP A 37 3.92 -13.80 16.71
N GLU A 38 2.60 -13.92 16.69
CA GLU A 38 1.73 -13.76 17.84
C GLU A 38 1.21 -15.14 18.27
N GLU A 39 1.95 -15.77 19.18
CA GLU A 39 1.71 -17.15 19.62
C GLU A 39 0.32 -17.35 20.25
N GLU A 40 -0.21 -16.35 20.98
CA GLU A 40 -1.51 -16.49 21.65
C GLU A 40 -2.67 -16.61 20.66
N THR A 41 -2.50 -16.08 19.45
CA THR A 41 -3.56 -16.03 18.42
C THR A 41 -3.23 -16.88 17.19
N ASP A 42 -2.12 -17.63 17.21
CA ASP A 42 -1.58 -18.35 16.06
C ASP A 42 -1.57 -17.46 14.79
N THR A 43 -1.14 -16.20 14.93
CA THR A 43 -1.20 -15.21 13.85
C THR A 43 0.20 -14.69 13.53
N LEU A 44 0.57 -14.80 12.25
CA LEU A 44 1.78 -14.18 11.73
C LEU A 44 1.43 -12.85 11.07
N PHE A 45 2.00 -11.75 11.57
CA PHE A 45 1.88 -10.45 10.95
C PHE A 45 3.07 -10.19 10.01
N LEU A 46 2.79 -9.82 8.77
CA LEU A 46 3.74 -9.19 7.86
C LEU A 46 3.45 -7.70 7.84
N ILE A 47 4.41 -6.89 8.29
CA ILE A 47 4.32 -5.43 8.26
C ILE A 47 5.34 -4.90 7.28
N VAL A 48 4.91 -4.02 6.38
CA VAL A 48 5.75 -3.33 5.39
C VAL A 48 5.49 -1.85 5.51
N TYR A 49 6.54 -1.05 5.62
CA TYR A 49 6.44 0.39 5.61
C TYR A 49 7.49 1.03 4.71
N ASP A 50 7.06 1.99 3.90
CA ASP A 50 7.93 2.86 3.14
C ASP A 50 7.60 4.34 3.41
N MET A 51 8.60 5.21 3.24
CA MET A 51 8.43 6.67 3.36
C MET A 51 8.19 7.35 2.00
N GLY A 52 7.63 6.63 1.03
CA GLY A 52 7.39 7.13 -0.32
C GLY A 52 6.26 8.14 -0.44
N VAL A 53 5.80 8.34 -1.67
CA VAL A 53 4.72 9.29 -2.02
C VAL A 53 3.33 8.75 -1.64
N GLY A 54 3.24 7.46 -1.31
CA GLY A 54 1.98 6.81 -0.98
C GLY A 54 1.18 6.34 -2.20
N ILE A 55 0.07 5.63 -1.95
CA ILE A 55 -0.70 4.95 -2.98
C ILE A 55 -1.45 5.93 -3.87
N SER A 56 -2.17 6.90 -3.29
CA SER A 56 -3.01 7.83 -4.06
C SER A 56 -2.18 8.68 -5.03
N GLU A 57 -1.09 9.28 -4.54
CA GLU A 57 -0.18 10.08 -5.38
C GLU A 57 0.48 9.20 -6.46
N SER A 58 0.96 8.00 -6.09
CA SER A 58 1.53 7.05 -7.06
C SER A 58 0.52 6.62 -8.14
N TYR A 59 -0.76 6.46 -7.76
CA TYR A 59 -1.84 6.03 -8.64
C TYR A 59 -2.30 7.11 -9.62
N VAL A 60 -2.25 8.38 -9.21
CA VAL A 60 -2.77 9.51 -9.98
C VAL A 60 -1.66 10.23 -10.75
N ASP A 61 -0.58 10.59 -10.07
CA ASP A 61 0.45 11.51 -10.60
C ASP A 61 1.61 10.77 -11.25
N PHE A 62 1.82 9.51 -10.87
CA PHE A 62 2.86 8.64 -11.44
C PHE A 62 2.29 7.53 -12.32
N ALA A 63 1.06 7.67 -12.80
CA ALA A 63 0.49 6.82 -13.84
C ALA A 63 1.06 7.17 -15.23
N LEU A 64 1.05 6.19 -16.15
CA LEU A 64 1.48 6.41 -17.54
C LEU A 64 0.56 7.32 -18.32
N GLU A 65 -0.73 7.22 -18.03
CA GLU A 65 -1.76 8.06 -18.63
C GLU A 65 -2.12 9.18 -17.65
N PRO A 66 -2.35 10.42 -18.12
CA PRO A 66 -2.78 11.52 -17.27
C PRO A 66 -4.10 11.19 -16.57
N ARG A 67 -4.02 10.97 -15.25
CA ARG A 67 -5.19 10.67 -14.41
C ARG A 67 -5.65 11.88 -13.60
N ALA A 68 -4.76 12.83 -13.27
CA ALA A 68 -5.01 13.94 -12.36
C ALA A 68 -6.37 14.65 -12.54
N ALA A 69 -6.79 14.93 -13.78
CA ALA A 69 -8.08 15.59 -14.04
C ALA A 69 -9.31 14.79 -13.57
N PHE A 70 -9.23 13.46 -13.50
CA PHE A 70 -10.32 12.58 -13.07
C PHE A 70 -10.38 12.43 -11.54
N TYR A 71 -9.27 12.65 -10.84
CA TYR A 71 -9.15 12.38 -9.40
C TYR A 71 -8.93 13.64 -8.55
N SER A 72 -8.80 14.83 -9.17
CA SER A 72 -8.44 16.07 -8.46
C SER A 72 -9.39 16.48 -7.33
N ASN A 73 -10.62 15.98 -7.34
CA ASN A 73 -11.65 16.27 -6.33
C ASN A 73 -12.01 15.05 -5.46
N LEU A 74 -11.26 13.95 -5.58
CA LEU A 74 -11.50 12.74 -4.82
C LEU A 74 -10.59 12.68 -3.60
N GLU A 75 -11.16 12.21 -2.48
CA GLU A 75 -10.38 11.87 -1.30
C GLU A 75 -9.47 10.67 -1.56
N ASP A 76 -8.28 10.66 -0.95
CA ASP A 76 -7.33 9.55 -1.01
C ASP A 76 -7.99 8.19 -0.74
N ALA A 77 -8.93 8.13 0.21
CA ALA A 77 -9.65 6.90 0.53
C ALA A 77 -10.41 6.31 -0.67
N HIS A 78 -11.00 7.14 -1.54
CA HIS A 78 -11.67 6.70 -2.76
C HIS A 78 -10.67 6.25 -3.82
N ILE A 79 -9.53 6.95 -3.94
CA ILE A 79 -8.46 6.58 -4.87
C ILE A 79 -7.87 5.22 -4.50
N VAL A 80 -7.58 5.00 -3.20
CA VAL A 80 -7.11 3.70 -2.70
C VAL A 80 -8.16 2.61 -2.91
N GLN A 81 -9.45 2.92 -2.72
CA GLN A 81 -10.53 1.97 -2.98
C GLN A 81 -10.53 1.49 -4.43
N GLU A 82 -10.30 2.38 -5.39
CA GLU A 82 -10.19 2.01 -6.80
C GLU A 82 -8.90 1.24 -7.08
N ALA A 83 -7.76 1.72 -6.57
CA ALA A 83 -6.47 1.06 -6.75
C ALA A 83 -6.45 -0.39 -6.20
N TRP A 84 -7.25 -0.66 -5.16
CA TRP A 84 -7.45 -1.99 -4.58
C TRP A 84 -8.13 -2.98 -5.52
N GLN A 85 -8.93 -2.50 -6.48
CA GLN A 85 -9.64 -3.38 -7.40
C GLN A 85 -8.68 -4.16 -8.29
N ALA A 86 -9.06 -5.40 -8.62
CA ALA A 86 -8.24 -6.32 -9.39
C ALA A 86 -7.78 -5.68 -10.71
N GLY A 87 -6.46 -5.58 -10.88
CA GLY A 87 -5.85 -5.01 -12.07
C GLY A 87 -5.77 -3.48 -12.13
N MET A 88 -6.43 -2.74 -11.23
CA MET A 88 -6.44 -1.28 -11.28
C MET A 88 -5.11 -0.67 -10.84
N SER A 89 -4.46 -1.25 -9.83
CA SER A 89 -3.09 -0.88 -9.42
C SER A 89 -1.98 -1.33 -10.38
N ARG A 90 -2.32 -2.00 -11.49
CA ARG A 90 -1.32 -2.37 -12.50
C ARG A 90 -0.91 -1.16 -13.32
N PHE A 91 0.38 -1.03 -13.53
CA PHE A 91 0.94 -0.08 -14.50
C PHE A 91 0.82 -0.67 -15.92
N ILE A 92 0.28 0.09 -16.88
CA ILE A 92 0.08 -0.35 -18.27
C ILE A 92 1.36 -0.11 -19.10
N GLY A 93 2.43 -0.88 -18.86
CA GLY A 93 3.66 -0.77 -19.66
C GLY A 93 4.92 -1.26 -18.94
N SER A 94 5.71 -2.11 -19.60
CA SER A 94 7.07 -2.55 -19.24
C SER A 94 7.48 -2.62 -17.75
N GLY A 95 6.70 -3.33 -16.90
CA GLY A 95 7.29 -3.98 -15.72
C GLY A 95 6.91 -3.52 -14.30
N ARG A 96 5.68 -3.04 -14.01
CA ARG A 96 5.18 -3.02 -12.61
C ARG A 96 4.14 -4.11 -12.35
N GLY A 97 4.29 -4.78 -11.20
CA GLY A 97 3.60 -6.02 -10.86
C GLY A 97 2.33 -5.87 -10.03
N ASN A 98 1.63 -7.00 -9.90
CA ASN A 98 0.40 -7.25 -9.15
C ASN A 98 0.57 -7.11 -7.62
N GLY A 99 1.31 -6.11 -7.13
CA GLY A 99 1.73 -6.03 -5.73
C GLY A 99 0.58 -6.02 -4.73
N LEU A 100 -0.28 -5.01 -4.86
CA LEU A 100 -1.45 -4.86 -4.00
C LEU A 100 -2.44 -6.00 -4.23
N ASP A 101 -2.74 -6.32 -5.49
CA ASP A 101 -3.59 -7.46 -5.87
C ASP A 101 -3.10 -8.80 -5.29
N ASN A 102 -1.80 -9.08 -5.27
CA ASN A 102 -1.23 -10.29 -4.67
C ASN A 102 -1.35 -10.30 -3.15
N ILE A 103 -1.16 -9.15 -2.49
CA ILE A 103 -1.36 -9.03 -1.04
C ILE A 103 -2.83 -9.29 -0.69
N VAL A 104 -3.75 -8.70 -1.45
CA VAL A 104 -5.19 -8.91 -1.27
C VAL A 104 -5.54 -10.39 -1.48
N LYS A 105 -5.05 -11.00 -2.56
CA LYS A 105 -5.24 -12.43 -2.84
C LYS A 105 -4.68 -13.33 -1.73
N LEU A 106 -3.49 -13.02 -1.22
CA LEU A 106 -2.89 -13.78 -0.10
C LEU A 106 -3.86 -13.85 1.08
N VAL A 107 -4.45 -12.71 1.44
CA VAL A 107 -5.41 -12.59 2.55
C VAL A 107 -6.76 -13.23 2.21
N GLU A 108 -7.19 -13.23 0.95
CA GLU A 108 -8.42 -13.92 0.52
C GLU A 108 -8.32 -15.45 0.61
N TYR A 109 -7.13 -16.01 0.34
CA TYR A 109 -6.89 -17.45 0.40
C TYR A 109 -6.72 -17.99 1.82
N ALA A 110 -6.07 -17.23 2.69
CA ALA A 110 -5.84 -17.64 4.08
C ALA A 110 -7.11 -17.42 4.93
N GLN A 111 -7.56 -18.46 5.64
CA GLN A 111 -8.71 -18.32 6.54
C GLN A 111 -8.35 -17.35 7.67
N LYS A 112 -9.33 -16.55 8.14
CA LYS A 112 -9.16 -15.58 9.26
C LYS A 112 -7.96 -14.64 9.10
N SER A 113 -7.65 -14.25 7.87
CA SER A 113 -6.57 -13.31 7.58
C SER A 113 -7.17 -11.95 7.21
N ASP A 114 -6.48 -10.88 7.57
CA ASP A 114 -6.88 -9.51 7.25
C ASP A 114 -5.70 -8.71 6.71
N VAL A 115 -6.04 -7.67 5.94
CA VAL A 115 -5.07 -6.68 5.48
C VAL A 115 -5.51 -5.30 5.92
N PHE A 116 -4.55 -4.53 6.38
CA PHE A 116 -4.69 -3.13 6.75
C PHE A 116 -3.67 -2.31 5.97
N ILE A 117 -4.11 -1.17 5.43
CA ILE A 117 -3.28 -0.21 4.70
C ILE A 117 -3.55 1.17 5.26
N CYS A 118 -2.46 1.91 5.51
CA CYS A 118 -2.50 3.33 5.78
C CYS A 118 -1.54 4.00 4.80
N SER A 119 -2.00 4.97 4.01
CA SER A 119 -1.16 5.65 3.03
C SER A 119 -1.65 7.06 2.74
N GLY A 120 -0.81 8.06 2.98
CA GLY A 120 -1.25 9.45 2.94
C GLY A 120 -2.43 9.66 3.89
N LEU A 121 -3.54 10.20 3.37
CA LEU A 121 -4.77 10.35 4.14
C LEU A 121 -5.71 9.15 4.02
N ALA A 122 -5.36 8.10 3.28
CA ALA A 122 -6.21 6.92 3.16
C ALA A 122 -5.91 5.90 4.26
N LYS A 123 -6.99 5.36 4.83
CA LYS A 123 -6.98 4.09 5.57
C LYS A 123 -7.87 3.10 4.82
N ALA A 124 -7.37 1.90 4.59
CA ALA A 124 -8.08 0.82 3.93
C ALA A 124 -7.83 -0.51 4.64
N GLY A 125 -8.75 -1.46 4.49
CA GLY A 125 -8.52 -2.82 4.96
C GLY A 125 -9.70 -3.74 4.71
N THR A 126 -9.56 -5.00 5.11
CA THR A 126 -10.64 -5.98 5.04
C THR A 126 -11.44 -6.00 6.34
N ARG A 127 -12.77 -6.07 6.21
CA ARG A 127 -13.69 -6.38 7.30
C ARG A 127 -14.71 -7.38 6.78
N ASN A 128 -14.76 -8.58 7.36
CA ASN A 128 -15.62 -9.67 6.87
C ASN A 128 -15.41 -9.95 5.36
N LYS A 129 -14.15 -9.99 4.90
CA LYS A 129 -13.76 -10.16 3.48
C LYS A 129 -14.25 -9.06 2.54
N LYS A 130 -14.71 -7.92 3.06
CA LYS A 130 -15.08 -6.75 2.27
C LYS A 130 -14.09 -5.62 2.50
N LEU A 131 -13.74 -4.92 1.44
CA LEU A 131 -12.95 -3.70 1.53
C LEU A 131 -13.74 -2.62 2.29
N VAL A 132 -13.07 -2.00 3.25
CA VAL A 132 -13.51 -0.79 3.94
C VAL A 132 -12.43 0.25 3.81
N THR A 133 -12.81 1.46 3.39
CA THR A 133 -11.92 2.61 3.29
C THR A 133 -12.45 3.78 4.12
N SER A 134 -11.55 4.64 4.56
CA SER A 134 -11.88 5.86 5.30
C SER A 134 -10.78 6.91 5.14
N GLN A 135 -11.18 8.18 5.16
CA GLN A 135 -10.26 9.31 5.14
C GLN A 135 -9.77 9.64 6.55
N LEU A 136 -8.46 9.79 6.70
CA LEU A 136 -7.81 10.25 7.92
C LEU A 136 -7.75 11.78 7.97
N LYS A 137 -7.66 12.33 9.18
CA LYS A 137 -7.48 13.77 9.41
C LYS A 137 -6.02 14.22 9.30
N VAL A 138 -5.10 13.30 9.54
CA VAL A 138 -3.65 13.53 9.56
C VAL A 138 -3.01 12.48 8.66
N PRO A 139 -2.15 12.86 7.71
CA PRO A 139 -1.56 11.91 6.79
C PRO A 139 -0.47 11.08 7.47
N LEU A 140 -0.40 9.80 7.13
CA LEU A 140 0.82 9.01 7.29
C LEU A 140 1.73 9.29 6.09
N GLN A 141 3.00 9.61 6.36
CA GLN A 141 3.99 9.70 5.28
C GLN A 141 4.21 8.31 4.67
N GLY A 142 4.08 8.20 3.34
CA GLY A 142 4.30 6.95 2.60
C GLY A 142 3.18 5.92 2.74
N THR A 143 3.56 4.64 2.89
CA THR A 143 2.61 3.52 2.92
C THR A 143 2.99 2.56 4.03
N LEU A 144 2.06 2.28 4.94
CA LEU A 144 2.07 1.15 5.85
C LEU A 144 1.11 0.08 5.34
N ILE A 145 1.57 -1.15 5.26
CA ILE A 145 0.75 -2.33 5.00
C ILE A 145 1.00 -3.32 6.12
N GLU A 146 -0.08 -3.84 6.70
CA GLU A 146 -0.06 -4.92 7.67
C GLU A 146 -0.94 -6.04 7.14
N CYS A 147 -0.42 -7.26 7.13
CA CYS A 147 -1.16 -8.46 6.77
C CYS A 147 -1.12 -9.41 7.96
N SER A 148 -2.28 -9.74 8.53
CA SER A 148 -2.40 -10.81 9.52
C SER A 148 -2.72 -12.11 8.81
N LEU A 149 -1.91 -13.14 9.05
CA LEU A 149 -2.06 -14.48 8.48
C LEU A 149 -2.31 -15.46 9.61
N SER A 150 -3.52 -16.04 9.65
CA SER A 150 -3.78 -17.12 10.60
C SER A 150 -3.00 -18.36 10.18
N LEU A 151 -2.12 -18.83 11.06
CA LEU A 151 -1.40 -20.07 10.86
C LEU A 151 -2.37 -21.24 11.03
N LEU A 152 -2.30 -22.22 10.14
CA LEU A 152 -3.07 -23.46 10.33
C LEU A 152 -2.61 -24.14 11.63
N PRO A 153 -3.52 -24.83 12.35
CA PRO A 153 -3.15 -25.58 13.54
C PRO A 153 -2.00 -26.54 13.26
N LYS A 154 -1.06 -26.65 14.22
CA LYS A 154 0.16 -27.47 14.08
C LYS A 154 -0.11 -28.92 13.64
N GLU A 155 -1.29 -29.46 13.92
CA GLU A 155 -1.74 -30.82 13.58
C GLU A 155 -1.80 -31.13 12.07
N ASN A 156 -1.69 -30.13 11.19
CA ASN A 156 -1.75 -30.31 9.74
C ASN A 156 -0.40 -30.22 9.01
N TYR A 157 0.72 -29.98 9.71
CA TYR A 157 2.04 -29.92 9.05
C TYR A 157 2.72 -31.30 8.88
N ASP A 158 2.27 -32.31 9.63
CA ASP A 158 2.88 -33.65 9.67
C ASP A 158 2.10 -34.73 8.87
N LYS A 159 1.34 -34.33 7.84
CA LYS A 159 0.64 -35.27 6.93
C LYS A 159 1.18 -35.23 5.51
#